data_AF-A0A1E7LJ79-F1
#
_entry.id   AF-A0A1E7LJ79-F1
#
_cell.length_a   1.000
_cell.length_b   1.000
_cell.length_c   1.000
_cell.angle_alpha   90.00
_cell.angle_beta   90.00
_cell.angle_gamma   90.00
#
_symmetry.space_group_name_H-M   'P 1'
#
loop_
_entity.id
_entity.type
_entity.pdbx_description
1 polymer ?
#
loop_
_entity_poly.entity_id
_entity_poly.type
_entity_poly.pdbx_seq_one_letter_code
_entity_poly.pdbx_strand_id
1 'polypeptide(L)'
;LAARRDLREPPGAEVADYEEYTCLYDESWRDPEVRWLLSTVPSCMIFDDHDVIDDWNTSAAWQEQIRATPWWHERIVSGLMSYWVYQHLGNLSPAELAADPLYATVRAVPDGTEALRRSAAGADADPARTRWSYQRIFGRVQLLMVDTRAARVLPEGRRAMLDDGEAAWLREKVLADPSAYDHILIGSSLPWLLPPLAHDAETWNAALCGGSRGGRWARFGEKVRRAADLEHWAAFPDSFARFTELLRRAGSGPEAPATVCVLSGDVHHAYIAEPRWPDTVPGGAPESRVLQLTCSPLHNSVPRSIRWAFRFGWSGAGRSIGRLLIRHGRTEPSPVSWSRTGGPWFGNQLMTLTLRGRNSALTLVQAKSTFRNNLLVKVLERSLTKEP
;
A
#
# COMPACT_ATOMS: atom_id res chain seq x y z
N LEU A 1 20.39 -20.18 -5.96
CA LEU A 1 19.25 -21.15 -5.97
C LEU A 1 19.67 -22.53 -6.49
N ALA A 2 20.08 -22.69 -7.76
CA ALA A 2 20.41 -24.01 -8.35
C ALA A 2 21.53 -24.82 -7.63
N ALA A 3 22.38 -24.14 -6.86
CA ALA A 3 23.39 -24.79 -6.02
C ALA A 3 22.82 -25.40 -4.72
N ARG A 4 21.58 -25.06 -4.33
CA ARG A 4 20.93 -25.48 -3.08
C ARG A 4 19.81 -26.49 -3.28
N ARG A 5 19.05 -26.38 -4.38
CA ARG A 5 17.90 -27.26 -4.67
C ARG A 5 17.66 -27.40 -6.18
N ASP A 6 16.92 -28.43 -6.58
CA ASP A 6 16.52 -28.65 -7.97
C ASP A 6 15.45 -27.62 -8.39
N LEU A 7 15.76 -26.79 -9.40
CA LEU A 7 14.84 -25.76 -9.90
C LEU A 7 13.72 -26.34 -10.78
N ARG A 8 13.72 -27.64 -11.05
CA ARG A 8 12.59 -28.33 -11.70
C ARG A 8 11.49 -28.67 -10.70
N GLU A 9 11.82 -28.70 -9.41
CA GLU A 9 10.85 -28.89 -8.35
C GLU A 9 10.24 -27.54 -7.93
N PRO A 10 8.95 -27.50 -7.56
CA PRO A 10 8.33 -26.30 -7.02
C PRO A 10 9.12 -25.70 -5.83
N PRO A 11 9.24 -24.37 -5.72
CA PRO A 11 8.59 -23.34 -6.53
C PRO A 11 9.41 -22.92 -7.77
N GLY A 12 10.23 -23.81 -8.32
CA GLY A 12 10.97 -23.53 -9.55
C GLY A 12 12.16 -22.60 -9.31
N ALA A 13 12.31 -21.56 -10.14
CA ALA A 13 13.38 -20.58 -10.04
C ALA A 13 13.10 -19.41 -9.07
N GLU A 14 12.00 -19.46 -8.34
CA GLU A 14 11.62 -18.44 -7.34
C GLU A 14 12.17 -18.77 -5.94
N VAL A 15 12.25 -17.82 -5.01
CA VAL A 15 12.74 -18.08 -3.65
C VAL A 15 11.85 -19.01 -2.84
N ALA A 16 12.43 -19.96 -2.11
CA ALA A 16 11.67 -21.01 -1.42
C ALA A 16 11.77 -20.97 0.11
N ASP A 17 12.94 -20.60 0.65
CA ASP A 17 13.26 -20.70 2.07
C ASP A 17 13.93 -19.42 2.61
N TYR A 18 14.15 -19.39 3.93
CA TYR A 18 14.70 -18.22 4.63
C TYR A 18 16.07 -17.80 4.09
N GLU A 19 16.95 -18.75 3.78
CA GLU A 19 18.28 -18.43 3.25
C GLU A 19 18.16 -17.80 1.86
N GLU A 20 17.28 -18.33 1.00
CA GLU A 20 17.03 -17.76 -0.33
C GLU A 20 16.46 -16.34 -0.24
N TYR A 21 15.59 -16.05 0.74
CA TYR A 21 15.18 -14.67 1.03
C TYR A 21 16.34 -13.79 1.51
N THR A 22 17.21 -14.28 2.39
CA THR A 22 18.37 -13.50 2.85
C THR A 22 19.31 -13.15 1.71
N CYS A 23 19.45 -14.03 0.70
CA CYS A 23 20.19 -13.73 -0.52
C CYS A 23 19.57 -12.56 -1.31
N LEU A 24 18.24 -12.46 -1.39
CA LEU A 24 17.58 -11.32 -2.05
C LEU A 24 17.86 -10.01 -1.32
N TYR A 25 17.82 -10.02 0.02
CA TYR A 25 18.19 -8.85 0.82
C TYR A 25 19.67 -8.51 0.66
N ASP A 26 20.56 -9.50 0.68
CA ASP A 26 21.99 -9.29 0.49
C ASP A 26 22.29 -8.69 -0.90
N GLU A 27 21.70 -9.23 -1.96
CA GLU A 27 21.83 -8.72 -3.33
C GLU A 27 21.29 -7.28 -3.43
N SER A 28 20.06 -7.05 -2.96
CA SER A 28 19.39 -5.76 -3.10
C SER A 28 20.05 -4.65 -2.29
N TRP A 29 20.51 -4.96 -1.07
CA TRP A 29 20.98 -3.95 -0.11
C TRP A 29 22.50 -3.75 -0.16
N ARG A 30 23.24 -4.63 -0.82
CA ARG A 30 24.67 -4.45 -1.08
C ARG A 30 24.99 -3.69 -2.35
N ASP A 31 24.00 -3.44 -3.20
CA ASP A 31 24.15 -2.45 -4.27
C ASP A 31 24.73 -1.16 -3.68
N PRO A 32 25.88 -0.65 -4.17
CA PRO A 32 26.61 0.42 -3.50
C PRO A 32 25.77 1.69 -3.29
N GLU A 33 24.94 2.04 -4.27
CA GLU A 33 24.06 3.19 -4.25
C GLU A 33 22.90 3.00 -3.26
N VAL A 34 22.25 1.83 -3.26
CA VAL A 34 21.21 1.50 -2.28
C VAL A 34 21.79 1.49 -0.86
N ARG A 35 22.93 0.83 -0.66
CA ARG A 35 23.61 0.76 0.63
C ARG A 35 23.96 2.14 1.17
N TRP A 36 24.49 3.01 0.31
CA TRP A 36 24.82 4.38 0.68
C TRP A 36 23.57 5.18 1.06
N LEU A 37 22.49 5.09 0.28
CA LEU A 37 21.21 5.74 0.58
C LEU A 37 20.66 5.29 1.94
N LEU A 38 20.53 3.98 2.16
CA LEU A 38 20.00 3.42 3.41
C LEU A 38 20.89 3.72 4.62
N SER A 39 22.20 3.93 4.42
CA SER A 39 23.12 4.33 5.50
C SER A 39 23.02 5.80 5.91
N THR A 40 22.43 6.66 5.07
CA THR A 40 22.41 8.12 5.26
C THR A 40 21.00 8.70 5.41
N VAL A 41 19.97 7.94 5.03
CA VAL A 41 18.57 8.37 5.06
C VAL A 41 17.76 7.44 5.96
N PRO A 42 17.22 7.94 7.09
CA PRO A 42 16.26 7.18 7.89
C PRO A 42 15.07 6.77 7.02
N SER A 43 14.79 5.47 7.02
CA SER A 43 13.78 4.88 6.13
C SER A 43 12.66 4.25 6.96
N CYS A 44 11.43 4.45 6.54
CA CYS A 44 10.23 3.80 7.07
C CYS A 44 9.72 2.87 5.97
N MET A 45 9.63 1.57 6.25
CA MET A 45 9.31 0.55 5.25
C MET A 45 8.00 -0.16 5.59
N ILE A 46 7.34 -0.74 4.59
CA ILE A 46 6.27 -1.73 4.77
C ILE A 46 6.34 -2.65 3.55
N PHE A 47 6.14 -3.96 3.72
CA PHE A 47 6.12 -4.88 2.59
C PHE A 47 4.94 -4.59 1.66
N ASP A 48 5.07 -5.09 0.44
CA ASP A 48 3.94 -5.38 -0.44
C ASP A 48 3.88 -6.89 -0.74
N ASP A 49 3.15 -7.30 -1.77
CA ASP A 49 3.10 -8.69 -2.21
C ASP A 49 4.44 -9.22 -2.72
N HIS A 50 5.18 -8.43 -3.50
CA HIS A 50 6.45 -8.85 -4.09
C HIS A 50 7.54 -9.19 -3.05
N ASP A 51 7.39 -8.78 -1.79
CA ASP A 51 8.24 -9.25 -0.68
C ASP A 51 8.01 -10.74 -0.36
N VAL A 52 6.90 -11.33 -0.80
CA VAL A 52 6.54 -12.74 -0.61
C VAL A 52 6.39 -13.45 -1.97
N ILE A 53 5.37 -13.06 -2.73
CA ILE A 53 5.05 -13.51 -4.09
C ILE A 53 4.00 -12.56 -4.67
N ASP A 54 4.05 -12.33 -5.98
CA ASP A 54 2.97 -11.66 -6.73
C ASP A 54 1.57 -12.15 -6.32
N ASP A 55 0.60 -11.24 -6.20
CA ASP A 55 -0.78 -11.52 -5.75
C ASP A 55 -0.92 -12.01 -4.28
N TRP A 56 0.12 -11.86 -3.44
CA TRP A 56 0.03 -12.32 -2.05
C TRP A 56 -1.18 -11.73 -1.33
N ASN A 57 -2.06 -12.64 -0.86
CA ASN A 57 -3.33 -12.35 -0.22
C ASN A 57 -4.32 -11.57 -1.10
N THR A 58 -4.35 -11.83 -2.41
CA THR A 58 -5.34 -11.22 -3.33
C THR A 58 -6.77 -11.72 -3.07
N SER A 59 -7.00 -13.01 -2.77
CA SER A 59 -8.36 -13.54 -2.52
C SER A 59 -8.37 -14.80 -1.65
N ALA A 60 -9.55 -15.14 -1.11
CA ALA A 60 -9.70 -16.39 -0.35
C ALA A 60 -9.47 -17.63 -1.23
N ALA A 61 -9.91 -17.59 -2.49
CA ALA A 61 -9.70 -18.68 -3.44
C ALA A 61 -8.22 -18.82 -3.84
N TRP A 62 -7.51 -17.70 -4.00
CA TRP A 62 -6.06 -17.70 -4.17
C TRP A 62 -5.35 -18.29 -2.95
N GLN A 63 -5.77 -17.88 -1.74
CA GLN A 63 -5.19 -18.34 -0.49
C GLN A 63 -5.40 -19.86 -0.29
N GLU A 64 -6.59 -20.37 -0.58
CA GLU A 64 -6.89 -21.81 -0.54
C GLU A 64 -6.00 -22.58 -1.53
N GLN A 65 -5.88 -22.08 -2.76
CA GLN A 65 -5.07 -22.73 -3.80
C GLN A 65 -3.58 -22.76 -3.44
N ILE A 66 -3.02 -21.63 -3.01
CA ILE A 66 -1.58 -21.55 -2.73
C ILE A 66 -1.22 -22.36 -1.49
N ARG A 67 -2.09 -22.37 -0.45
CA ARG A 67 -1.90 -23.18 0.76
C ARG A 67 -1.99 -24.69 0.50
N ALA A 68 -2.65 -25.12 -0.58
CA ALA A 68 -2.66 -26.51 -1.00
C ALA A 68 -1.34 -26.96 -1.64
N THR A 69 -0.44 -26.03 -1.99
CA THR A 69 0.88 -26.39 -2.52
C THR A 69 1.82 -26.83 -1.39
N PRO A 70 2.69 -27.83 -1.62
CA PRO A 70 3.54 -28.38 -0.57
C PRO A 70 4.65 -27.43 -0.10
N TRP A 71 4.96 -26.38 -0.87
CA TRP A 71 6.06 -25.46 -0.62
C TRP A 71 5.62 -24.13 0.00
N TRP A 72 4.32 -23.79 -0.02
CA TRP A 72 3.84 -22.47 0.40
C TRP A 72 4.16 -22.15 1.85
N HIS A 73 3.95 -23.11 2.76
CA HIS A 73 4.16 -22.87 4.19
C HIS A 73 5.60 -22.44 4.49
N GLU A 74 6.60 -23.10 3.90
CA GLU A 74 8.00 -22.72 4.10
C GLU A 74 8.28 -21.32 3.55
N ARG A 75 7.73 -21.00 2.36
CA ARG A 75 7.88 -19.67 1.75
C ARG A 75 7.31 -18.57 2.62
N ILE A 76 6.04 -18.65 3.01
CA ILE A 76 5.38 -17.56 3.75
C ILE A 76 6.03 -17.34 5.12
N VAL A 77 6.37 -18.42 5.83
CA VAL A 77 7.09 -18.33 7.10
C VAL A 77 8.43 -17.63 6.89
N SER A 78 9.21 -18.06 5.90
CA SER A 78 10.52 -17.49 5.57
C SER A 78 10.45 -16.02 5.14
N GLY A 79 9.44 -15.65 4.35
CA GLY A 79 9.19 -14.27 3.93
C GLY A 79 8.90 -13.36 5.13
N LEU A 80 8.00 -13.78 6.02
CA LEU A 80 7.68 -13.03 7.24
C LEU A 80 8.88 -12.94 8.21
N MET A 81 9.66 -14.02 8.36
CA MET A 81 10.88 -14.01 9.17
C MET A 81 11.90 -13.01 8.62
N SER A 82 12.19 -13.07 7.32
CA SER A 82 13.18 -12.21 6.69
C SER A 82 12.72 -10.74 6.70
N TYR A 83 11.46 -10.46 6.39
CA TYR A 83 10.89 -9.13 6.55
C TYR A 83 11.03 -8.58 7.98
N TRP A 84 10.78 -9.41 8.99
CA TRP A 84 10.94 -8.99 10.39
C TRP A 84 12.36 -8.52 10.67
N VAL A 85 13.36 -9.31 10.27
CA VAL A 85 14.79 -9.02 10.49
C VAL A 85 15.24 -7.78 9.73
N TYR A 86 14.99 -7.74 8.42
CA TYR A 86 15.59 -6.74 7.56
C TYR A 86 14.81 -5.42 7.61
N GLN A 87 13.47 -5.44 7.61
CA GLN A 87 12.66 -4.23 7.49
C GLN A 87 11.92 -3.85 8.79
N HIS A 88 11.13 -4.76 9.36
CA HIS A 88 10.21 -4.42 10.45
C HIS A 88 10.91 -3.94 11.73
N LEU A 89 12.02 -4.56 12.13
CA LEU A 89 12.76 -4.15 13.32
C LEU A 89 13.17 -2.67 13.27
N GLY A 90 13.57 -2.15 12.10
CA GLY A 90 13.90 -0.74 11.90
C GLY A 90 12.69 0.20 12.00
N ASN A 91 11.48 -0.34 11.80
CA ASN A 91 10.22 0.37 11.92
C ASN A 91 9.68 0.45 13.35
N LEU A 92 10.37 -0.09 14.35
CA LEU A 92 10.00 0.04 15.77
C LEU A 92 10.88 1.07 16.47
N SER A 93 10.29 1.91 17.33
CA SER A 93 11.03 2.86 18.16
C SER A 93 11.76 2.10 19.28
N PRO A 94 12.77 2.70 19.94
CA PRO A 94 13.44 2.04 21.06
C PRO A 94 12.49 1.58 22.18
N ALA A 95 11.41 2.33 22.45
CA ALA A 95 10.40 1.96 23.44
C ALA A 95 9.53 0.78 22.97
N GLU A 96 9.15 0.76 21.69
CA GLU A 96 8.41 -0.36 21.10
C GLU A 96 9.26 -1.64 21.08
N LEU A 97 10.54 -1.55 20.67
CA LEU A 97 11.48 -2.68 20.72
C LEU A 97 11.65 -3.22 22.14
N ALA A 98 11.75 -2.35 23.14
CA ALA A 98 11.87 -2.77 24.54
C ALA A 98 10.62 -3.50 25.06
N ALA A 99 9.45 -3.19 24.48
CA ALA A 99 8.18 -3.83 24.81
C ALA A 99 7.86 -5.06 23.92
N ASP A 100 8.63 -5.30 22.86
CA ASP A 100 8.39 -6.38 21.91
C ASP A 100 8.84 -7.73 22.49
N PRO A 101 7.91 -8.69 22.72
CA PRO A 101 8.23 -9.98 23.33
C PRO A 101 9.04 -10.89 22.41
N LEU A 102 8.85 -10.80 21.09
CA LEU A 102 9.63 -11.56 20.12
C LEU A 102 11.07 -11.04 20.08
N TYR A 103 11.25 -9.73 20.03
CA TYR A 103 12.57 -9.11 20.09
C TYR A 103 13.32 -9.50 21.36
N ALA A 104 12.67 -9.41 22.52
CA ALA A 104 13.25 -9.85 23.79
C ALA A 104 13.66 -11.33 23.76
N THR A 105 12.81 -12.20 23.21
CA THR A 105 13.08 -13.64 23.09
C THR A 105 14.28 -13.93 22.18
N VAL A 106 14.32 -13.31 20.99
CA VAL A 106 15.42 -13.48 20.03
C VAL A 106 16.74 -12.96 20.61
N ARG A 107 16.72 -11.85 21.34
CA ARG A 107 17.93 -11.26 21.96
C ARG A 107 18.45 -12.03 23.18
N ALA A 108 17.63 -12.86 23.80
CA ALA A 108 18.00 -13.64 24.99
C ALA A 108 18.82 -14.90 24.67
N VAL A 109 18.93 -15.28 23.40
CA VAL A 109 19.62 -16.49 22.96
C VAL A 109 20.66 -16.17 21.86
N PRO A 110 21.71 -16.99 21.71
CA PRO A 110 22.67 -16.82 20.62
C PRO A 110 22.05 -17.01 19.23
N ASP A 111 21.04 -17.89 19.13
CA ASP A 111 20.31 -18.20 17.90
C ASP A 111 18.80 -18.16 18.15
N GLY A 112 18.14 -17.10 17.65
CA GLY A 112 16.70 -16.89 17.78
C GLY A 112 15.87 -17.44 16.63
N THR A 113 16.46 -18.19 15.69
CA THR A 113 15.81 -18.61 14.43
C THR A 113 14.49 -19.34 14.68
N GLU A 114 14.49 -20.30 15.61
CA GLU A 114 13.30 -21.09 15.91
C GLU A 114 12.20 -20.27 16.60
N ALA A 115 12.55 -19.33 17.48
CA ALA A 115 11.58 -18.42 18.09
C ALA A 115 10.92 -17.52 17.03
N LEU A 116 11.72 -16.98 16.12
CA LEU A 116 11.24 -16.16 15.01
C LEU A 116 10.38 -16.98 14.04
N ARG A 117 10.78 -18.20 13.69
CA ARG A 117 10.02 -19.12 12.85
C ARG A 117 8.64 -19.41 13.42
N ARG A 118 8.55 -19.74 14.72
CA ARG A 118 7.26 -19.96 15.39
C ARG A 118 6.37 -18.71 15.37
N SER A 119 6.95 -17.53 15.57
CA SER A 119 6.20 -16.28 15.51
C SER A 119 5.66 -16.00 14.11
N ALA A 120 6.49 -16.18 13.08
CA ALA A 120 6.09 -16.02 11.67
C ALA A 120 4.99 -17.02 11.25
N ALA A 121 5.14 -18.30 11.64
CA ALA A 121 4.09 -19.30 11.42
C ALA A 121 2.79 -18.95 12.15
N GLY A 122 2.88 -18.39 13.36
CA GLY A 122 1.72 -17.88 14.09
C GLY A 122 1.03 -16.71 13.38
N ALA A 123 1.81 -15.80 12.79
CA ALA A 123 1.28 -14.66 12.03
C ALA A 123 0.58 -15.08 10.73
N ASP A 124 1.09 -16.07 9.99
CA ASP A 124 0.39 -16.62 8.81
C ASP A 124 -0.88 -17.39 9.19
N ALA A 125 -0.85 -18.14 10.31
CA ALA A 125 -1.99 -18.91 10.77
C ALA A 125 -3.15 -18.02 11.26
N ASP A 126 -2.81 -16.91 11.94
CA ASP A 126 -3.77 -15.98 12.53
C ASP A 126 -3.21 -14.54 12.40
N PRO A 127 -3.55 -13.84 11.30
CA PRO A 127 -3.01 -12.50 11.02
C PRO A 127 -3.27 -11.48 12.13
N ALA A 128 -4.34 -11.65 12.92
CA ALA A 128 -4.67 -10.74 14.00
C ALA A 128 -3.67 -10.79 15.18
N ARG A 129 -2.76 -11.78 15.22
CA ARG A 129 -1.74 -11.91 16.27
C ARG A 129 -0.59 -10.92 16.14
N THR A 130 -0.33 -10.45 14.92
CA THR A 130 0.83 -9.60 14.64
C THR A 130 0.38 -8.39 13.86
N ARG A 131 0.58 -7.21 14.44
CA ARG A 131 0.39 -5.94 13.75
C ARG A 131 1.72 -5.53 13.12
N TRP A 132 1.76 -5.49 11.79
CA TRP A 132 2.91 -4.95 11.05
C TRP A 132 2.80 -3.43 10.85
N SER A 133 1.59 -2.88 10.96
CA SER A 133 1.32 -1.44 10.95
C SER A 133 2.01 -0.73 12.13
N TYR A 134 2.52 0.48 11.92
CA TYR A 134 3.25 1.21 12.96
C TYR A 134 3.09 2.73 12.86
N GLN A 135 3.48 3.41 13.93
CA GLN A 135 3.42 4.86 14.05
C GLN A 135 4.83 5.47 14.14
N ARG A 136 4.99 6.62 13.50
CA ARG A 136 6.14 7.51 13.67
C ARG A 136 5.67 8.94 13.89
N ILE A 137 6.38 9.65 14.76
CA ILE A 137 6.10 11.05 15.06
C ILE A 137 7.37 11.84 14.81
N PHE A 138 7.30 12.80 13.88
CA PHE A 138 8.37 13.72 13.53
C PHE A 138 7.99 15.12 13.99
N GLY A 139 8.21 15.42 15.27
CA GLY A 139 7.71 16.64 15.88
C GLY A 139 6.18 16.71 15.82
N ARG A 140 5.63 17.66 15.04
CA ARG A 140 4.18 17.82 14.82
C ARG A 140 3.66 17.13 13.55
N VAL A 141 4.40 16.17 13.00
CA VAL A 141 3.97 15.35 11.86
C VAL A 141 3.79 13.91 12.32
N GLN A 142 2.60 13.36 12.08
CA GLN A 142 2.31 11.95 12.34
C GLN A 142 2.41 11.15 11.04
N LEU A 143 3.15 10.05 11.05
CA LEU A 143 3.12 9.02 10.02
C LEU A 143 2.50 7.74 10.60
N LEU A 144 1.46 7.25 9.95
CA LEU A 144 0.83 5.96 10.22
C LEU A 144 1.05 5.07 9.00
N MET A 145 1.94 4.09 9.12
CA MET A 145 2.18 3.12 8.05
C MET A 145 1.24 1.95 8.26
N VAL A 146 0.37 1.67 7.29
CA VAL A 146 -0.64 0.60 7.36
C VAL A 146 -0.23 -0.60 6.52
N ASP A 147 -0.34 -1.77 7.12
CA ASP A 147 -0.22 -3.04 6.41
C ASP A 147 -1.49 -3.31 5.60
N THR A 148 -1.36 -3.31 4.28
CA THR A 148 -2.47 -3.60 3.35
C THR A 148 -2.35 -4.97 2.68
N ARG A 149 -1.54 -5.89 3.23
CA ARG A 149 -1.34 -7.26 2.71
C ARG A 149 -1.65 -8.34 3.75
N ALA A 150 -0.97 -8.34 4.89
CA ALA A 150 -1.17 -9.39 5.89
C ALA A 150 -2.43 -9.13 6.73
N ALA A 151 -2.80 -7.87 6.96
CA ALA A 151 -4.02 -7.48 7.68
C ALA A 151 -5.34 -7.74 6.94
N ARG A 152 -5.30 -8.21 5.68
CA ARG A 152 -6.50 -8.39 4.86
C ARG A 152 -7.41 -9.48 5.40
N VAL A 153 -8.71 -9.20 5.41
CA VAL A 153 -9.76 -10.20 5.57
C VAL A 153 -10.23 -10.62 4.17
N LEU A 154 -9.95 -11.87 3.79
CA LEU A 154 -10.19 -12.35 2.42
C LEU A 154 -11.56 -13.01 2.14
N PRO A 155 -12.26 -13.64 3.11
CA PRO A 155 -13.55 -14.27 2.84
C PRO A 155 -14.56 -13.28 2.22
N GLU A 156 -15.09 -13.60 1.03
CA GLU A 156 -15.86 -12.64 0.21
C GLU A 156 -17.03 -11.95 0.95
N GLY A 157 -17.74 -12.66 1.83
CA GLY A 157 -18.89 -12.10 2.56
C GLY A 157 -18.54 -11.06 3.63
N ARG A 158 -17.26 -10.90 3.98
CA ARG A 158 -16.77 -9.96 5.00
C ARG A 158 -15.41 -9.38 4.65
N ARG A 159 -15.12 -9.28 3.35
CA ARG A 159 -13.80 -8.92 2.84
C ARG A 159 -13.43 -7.50 3.28
N ALA A 160 -12.24 -7.32 3.83
CA ALA A 160 -11.77 -6.02 4.33
C ALA A 160 -10.27 -5.83 4.06
N MET A 161 -9.86 -4.61 3.74
CA MET A 161 -8.45 -4.26 3.51
C MET A 161 -7.66 -4.35 4.82
N LEU A 162 -8.28 -3.90 5.92
CA LEU A 162 -7.78 -4.00 7.28
C LEU A 162 -8.80 -4.79 8.10
N ASP A 163 -8.33 -5.71 8.94
CA ASP A 163 -9.18 -6.32 9.95
C ASP A 163 -9.70 -5.27 10.95
N ASP A 164 -10.70 -5.65 11.76
CA ASP A 164 -11.35 -4.71 12.68
C ASP A 164 -10.40 -4.15 13.75
N GLY A 165 -9.38 -4.91 14.17
CA GLY A 165 -8.37 -4.48 15.13
C GLY A 165 -7.41 -3.46 14.53
N GLU A 166 -6.94 -3.69 13.30
CA GLU A 166 -6.11 -2.74 12.55
C GLU A 166 -6.89 -1.46 12.19
N ALA A 167 -8.13 -1.60 11.76
CA ALA A 167 -9.01 -0.46 11.47
C ALA A 167 -9.31 0.38 12.73
N ALA A 168 -9.52 -0.26 13.88
CA ALA A 168 -9.72 0.41 15.15
C ALA A 168 -8.46 1.15 15.62
N TRP A 169 -7.29 0.50 15.52
CA TRP A 169 -5.99 1.12 15.84
C TRP A 169 -5.75 2.36 14.97
N LEU A 170 -5.93 2.25 13.65
CA LEU A 170 -5.74 3.37 12.73
C LEU A 170 -6.68 4.52 13.07
N ARG A 171 -7.95 4.22 13.31
CA ARG A 171 -8.96 5.22 13.70
C ARG A 171 -8.58 5.92 15.00
N GLU A 172 -8.14 5.18 16.02
CA GLU A 172 -7.70 5.73 17.29
C GLU A 172 -6.53 6.68 17.08
N LYS A 173 -5.47 6.24 16.39
CA LYS A 173 -4.27 7.04 16.16
C LYS A 173 -4.51 8.32 15.37
N VAL A 174 -5.42 8.26 14.39
CA VAL A 174 -5.81 9.42 13.57
C VAL A 174 -6.66 10.43 14.35
N LEU A 175 -7.54 9.97 15.24
CA LEU A 175 -8.55 10.83 15.89
C LEU A 175 -8.24 11.19 17.35
N ALA A 176 -7.22 10.60 17.97
CA ALA A 176 -6.96 10.74 19.41
C ALA A 176 -6.66 12.18 19.84
N ASP A 177 -5.75 12.88 19.14
CA ASP A 177 -5.38 14.27 19.44
C ASP A 177 -5.10 15.04 18.15
N PRO A 178 -6.14 15.59 17.49
CA PRO A 178 -5.97 16.36 16.26
C PRO A 178 -5.06 17.59 16.43
N SER A 179 -5.07 18.21 17.61
CA SER A 179 -4.32 19.44 17.91
C SER A 179 -2.80 19.21 18.02
N ALA A 180 -2.38 17.96 18.26
CA ALA A 180 -0.97 17.59 18.37
C ALA A 180 -0.21 17.68 17.04
N TYR A 181 -0.91 17.61 15.90
CA TYR A 181 -0.28 17.45 14.59
C TYR A 181 -0.67 18.55 13.61
N ASP A 182 0.33 19.10 12.93
CA ASP A 182 0.13 20.01 11.80
C ASP A 182 -0.10 19.23 10.50
N HIS A 183 0.40 18.00 10.39
CA HIS A 183 0.25 17.14 9.22
C HIS A 183 0.08 15.67 9.64
N ILE A 184 -0.85 14.97 8.98
CA ILE A 184 -1.04 13.52 9.10
C ILE A 184 -0.66 12.88 7.77
N LEU A 185 0.22 11.88 7.82
CA LEU A 185 0.64 11.05 6.70
C LEU A 185 0.16 9.62 6.96
N ILE A 186 -0.51 9.01 5.99
CA ILE A 186 -0.90 7.60 6.05
C ILE A 186 -0.22 6.88 4.90
N GLY A 187 0.75 6.03 5.20
CA GLY A 187 1.45 5.21 4.20
C GLY A 187 0.71 3.91 3.96
N SER A 188 0.48 3.56 2.71
CA SER A 188 -0.20 2.33 2.27
C SER A 188 0.51 1.82 1.02
N SER A 189 0.86 0.53 0.94
CA SER A 189 1.55 0.01 -0.25
C SER A 189 0.71 0.26 -1.52
N LEU A 190 -0.62 0.13 -1.38
CA LEU A 190 -1.60 0.33 -2.45
C LEU A 190 -2.25 1.71 -2.43
N PRO A 191 -2.50 2.35 -3.59
CA PRO A 191 -3.28 3.59 -3.66
C PRO A 191 -4.73 3.41 -3.22
N TRP A 192 -5.21 4.39 -2.44
CA TRP A 192 -6.61 4.56 -2.06
C TRP A 192 -7.48 5.03 -3.24
N LEU A 193 -7.03 6.04 -3.99
CA LEU A 193 -7.69 6.67 -5.14
C LEU A 193 -7.00 6.28 -6.46
N LEU A 194 -7.54 5.29 -7.15
CA LEU A 194 -7.08 4.86 -8.47
C LEU A 194 -7.57 5.80 -9.60
N PRO A 195 -7.08 5.65 -10.85
CA PRO A 195 -7.77 6.20 -12.01
C PRO A 195 -9.26 5.77 -11.98
N PRO A 196 -10.23 6.68 -12.18
CA PRO A 196 -11.65 6.37 -11.99
C PRO A 196 -12.16 5.13 -12.70
N LEU A 197 -11.69 4.86 -13.94
CA LEU A 197 -12.04 3.61 -14.63
C LEU A 197 -11.55 2.36 -13.89
N ALA A 198 -10.30 2.38 -13.41
CA ALA A 198 -9.72 1.24 -12.70
C ALA A 198 -10.43 1.04 -11.35
N HIS A 199 -10.67 2.12 -10.61
CA HIS A 199 -11.47 2.07 -9.37
C HIS A 199 -12.84 1.44 -9.61
N ASP A 200 -13.59 1.94 -10.60
CA ASP A 200 -14.93 1.43 -10.89
C ASP A 200 -14.91 -0.02 -11.38
N ALA A 201 -13.86 -0.43 -12.10
CA ALA A 201 -13.67 -1.81 -12.55
C ALA A 201 -13.38 -2.76 -11.38
N GLU A 202 -12.57 -2.35 -10.40
CA GLU A 202 -12.32 -3.13 -9.18
C GLU A 202 -13.57 -3.24 -8.32
N THR A 203 -14.29 -2.15 -8.10
CA THR A 203 -15.56 -2.16 -7.36
C THR A 203 -16.59 -3.05 -8.05
N TRP A 204 -16.68 -2.98 -9.39
CA TRP A 204 -17.51 -3.87 -10.19
C TRP A 204 -17.09 -5.34 -10.03
N ASN A 205 -15.79 -5.63 -10.09
CA ASN A 205 -15.25 -6.96 -9.91
C ASN A 205 -15.57 -7.53 -8.53
N ALA A 206 -15.38 -6.74 -7.47
CA ALA A 206 -15.69 -7.11 -6.10
C ALA A 206 -17.18 -7.51 -5.96
N ALA A 207 -18.08 -6.74 -6.57
CA ALA A 207 -19.51 -7.07 -6.55
C ALA A 207 -19.86 -8.34 -7.33
N LEU A 208 -19.20 -8.58 -8.46
CA LEU A 208 -19.38 -9.85 -9.19
C LEU A 208 -18.95 -11.03 -8.34
N CYS A 209 -17.77 -10.96 -7.72
CA CYS A 209 -17.22 -11.99 -6.84
C CYS A 209 -18.11 -12.23 -5.61
N GLY A 210 -18.66 -11.16 -5.03
CA GLY A 210 -19.67 -11.19 -3.97
C GLY A 210 -21.04 -11.75 -4.42
N GLY A 211 -21.20 -12.08 -5.70
CA GLY A 211 -22.37 -12.79 -6.21
C GLY A 211 -23.56 -11.89 -6.60
N SER A 212 -23.36 -10.58 -6.79
CA SER A 212 -24.44 -9.64 -7.16
C SER A 212 -25.19 -10.01 -8.45
N ARG A 213 -24.56 -10.87 -9.27
CA ARG A 213 -25.07 -11.40 -10.55
C ARG A 213 -25.16 -12.95 -10.57
N GLY A 214 -25.05 -13.61 -9.43
CA GLY A 214 -25.12 -15.06 -9.29
C GLY A 214 -23.79 -15.80 -9.55
N GLY A 215 -23.77 -17.10 -9.23
CA GLY A 215 -22.52 -17.88 -9.11
C GLY A 215 -21.66 -17.99 -10.37
N ARG A 216 -22.24 -17.93 -11.57
CA ARG A 216 -21.45 -17.94 -12.84
C ARG A 216 -20.61 -16.67 -12.98
N TRP A 217 -21.20 -15.52 -12.64
CA TRP A 217 -20.52 -14.23 -12.67
C TRP A 217 -19.51 -14.11 -11.54
N ALA A 218 -19.75 -14.71 -10.38
CA ALA A 218 -18.78 -14.77 -9.29
C ALA A 218 -17.49 -15.49 -9.71
N ARG A 219 -17.59 -16.65 -10.35
CA ARG A 219 -16.41 -17.38 -10.86
C ARG A 219 -15.68 -16.61 -11.96
N PHE A 220 -16.42 -15.94 -12.84
CA PHE A 220 -15.83 -15.09 -13.86
C PHE A 220 -15.10 -13.88 -13.24
N GLY A 221 -15.74 -13.21 -12.27
CA GLY A 221 -15.14 -12.12 -11.50
C GLY A 221 -13.84 -12.55 -10.84
N GLU A 222 -13.82 -13.70 -10.18
CA GLU A 222 -12.61 -14.22 -9.53
C GLU A 222 -11.49 -14.50 -10.53
N LYS A 223 -11.83 -15.05 -11.70
CA LYS A 223 -10.85 -15.24 -12.78
C LYS A 223 -10.28 -13.91 -13.26
N VAL A 224 -11.12 -12.88 -13.38
CA VAL A 224 -10.68 -11.54 -13.79
C VAL A 224 -9.83 -10.89 -12.70
N ARG A 225 -10.21 -11.03 -11.43
CA ARG A 225 -9.52 -10.45 -10.28
C ARG A 225 -8.04 -10.85 -10.26
N ARG A 226 -7.80 -12.16 -10.38
CA ARG A 226 -6.47 -12.80 -10.36
C ARG A 226 -5.67 -12.65 -11.65
N ALA A 227 -6.28 -12.17 -12.72
CA ALA A 227 -5.59 -12.01 -14.01
C ALA A 227 -5.23 -10.56 -14.30
N ALA A 228 -5.71 -9.63 -13.46
CA ALA A 228 -5.57 -8.20 -13.65
C ALA A 228 -5.26 -7.48 -12.32
N ASP A 229 -4.84 -8.23 -11.30
CA ASP A 229 -4.35 -7.74 -10.00
C ASP A 229 -5.32 -6.72 -9.38
N LEU A 230 -6.60 -7.07 -9.36
CA LEU A 230 -7.68 -6.22 -8.88
C LEU A 230 -7.79 -6.29 -7.35
N GLU A 231 -6.84 -5.68 -6.67
CA GLU A 231 -6.65 -5.86 -5.23
C GLU A 231 -6.35 -4.57 -4.44
N HIS A 232 -6.57 -3.41 -5.05
CA HIS A 232 -6.43 -2.13 -4.36
C HIS A 232 -7.60 -1.86 -3.41
N TRP A 233 -7.59 -0.71 -2.75
CA TRP A 233 -8.69 -0.29 -1.85
C TRP A 233 -10.07 -0.38 -2.51
N ALA A 234 -10.18 -0.17 -3.83
CA ALA A 234 -11.44 -0.27 -4.57
C ALA A 234 -11.99 -1.71 -4.64
N ALA A 235 -11.14 -2.73 -4.60
CA ALA A 235 -11.53 -4.12 -4.45
C ALA A 235 -12.10 -4.48 -3.07
N PHE A 236 -12.07 -3.53 -2.11
CA PHE A 236 -12.63 -3.64 -0.76
C PHE A 236 -13.58 -2.46 -0.46
N PRO A 237 -14.77 -2.40 -1.09
CA PRO A 237 -15.63 -1.21 -1.08
C PRO A 237 -15.97 -0.66 0.32
N ASP A 238 -16.27 -1.54 1.28
CA ASP A 238 -16.59 -1.13 2.66
C ASP A 238 -15.37 -0.53 3.37
N SER A 239 -14.17 -1.12 3.16
CA SER A 239 -12.93 -0.59 3.70
C SER A 239 -12.57 0.75 3.06
N PHE A 240 -12.75 0.88 1.74
CA PHE A 240 -12.60 2.15 1.03
C PHE A 240 -13.52 3.23 1.61
N ALA A 241 -14.80 2.92 1.83
CA ALA A 241 -15.77 3.86 2.38
C ALA A 241 -15.41 4.29 3.82
N ARG A 242 -15.07 3.32 4.69
CA ARG A 242 -14.65 3.58 6.08
C ARG A 242 -13.37 4.42 6.13
N PHE A 243 -12.39 4.11 5.29
CA PHE A 243 -11.13 4.86 5.23
C PHE A 243 -11.34 6.28 4.68
N THR A 244 -12.15 6.43 3.62
CA THR A 244 -12.55 7.75 3.09
C THR A 244 -13.20 8.64 4.15
N GLU A 245 -14.10 8.07 4.95
CA GLU A 245 -14.75 8.78 6.05
C GLU A 245 -13.76 9.11 7.18
N LEU A 246 -12.83 8.21 7.48
CA LEU A 246 -11.77 8.49 8.45
C LEU A 246 -10.91 9.69 8.03
N LEU A 247 -10.49 9.74 6.77
CA LEU A 247 -9.72 10.86 6.22
C LEU A 247 -10.50 12.18 6.26
N ARG A 248 -11.80 12.14 5.94
CA ARG A 248 -12.69 13.30 6.05
C ARG A 248 -12.74 13.80 7.49
N ARG A 249 -12.98 12.89 8.45
CA ARG A 249 -13.05 13.21 9.88
C ARG A 249 -11.74 13.75 10.44
N ALA A 250 -10.61 13.17 10.04
CA ALA A 250 -9.29 13.63 10.42
C ALA A 250 -9.08 15.10 10.02
N GLY A 251 -9.58 15.47 8.84
CA GLY A 251 -9.48 16.82 8.31
C GLY A 251 -10.62 17.77 8.67
N SER A 252 -11.52 17.41 9.59
CA SER A 252 -12.70 18.22 9.93
C SER A 252 -12.60 18.83 11.34
N GLY A 253 -13.11 20.05 11.49
CA GLY A 253 -13.17 20.76 12.77
C GLY A 253 -12.01 21.74 12.99
N PRO A 254 -12.10 22.59 14.04
CA PRO A 254 -11.20 23.73 14.22
C PRO A 254 -9.74 23.34 14.48
N GLU A 255 -9.53 22.15 15.06
CA GLU A 255 -8.19 21.61 15.38
C GLU A 255 -7.66 20.69 14.27
N ALA A 256 -8.25 20.72 13.07
CA ALA A 256 -7.82 19.87 11.98
C ALA A 256 -6.37 20.19 11.54
N PRO A 257 -5.58 19.18 11.12
CA PRO A 257 -4.24 19.39 10.60
C PRO A 257 -4.29 20.26 9.33
N ALA A 258 -3.17 20.85 8.93
CA ALA A 258 -3.12 21.59 7.67
C ALA A 258 -3.31 20.66 6.46
N THR A 259 -2.77 19.43 6.54
CA THR A 259 -2.94 18.41 5.50
C THR A 259 -3.11 17.00 6.05
N VAL A 260 -3.86 16.18 5.31
CA VAL A 260 -3.92 14.72 5.47
C VAL A 260 -3.48 14.09 4.14
N CYS A 261 -2.34 13.42 4.12
CA CYS A 261 -1.77 12.85 2.89
C CYS A 261 -1.72 11.33 2.96
N VAL A 262 -2.31 10.64 1.98
CA VAL A 262 -2.10 9.21 1.75
C VAL A 262 -0.89 9.04 0.83
N LEU A 263 0.12 8.32 1.29
CA LEU A 263 1.35 8.01 0.54
C LEU A 263 1.24 6.59 -0.01
N SER A 264 1.42 6.40 -1.31
CA SER A 264 1.25 5.06 -1.90
C SER A 264 2.21 4.72 -3.05
N GLY A 265 2.32 3.43 -3.33
CA GLY A 265 3.19 2.84 -4.35
C GLY A 265 2.45 1.94 -5.34
N ASP A 266 3.06 0.80 -5.66
CA ASP A 266 2.53 -0.31 -6.46
C ASP A 266 2.33 -0.05 -7.97
N VAL A 267 1.50 0.93 -8.35
CA VAL A 267 0.93 1.05 -9.72
C VAL A 267 1.87 1.49 -10.86
N HIS A 268 3.19 1.45 -10.67
CA HIS A 268 4.20 1.75 -11.69
C HIS A 268 4.08 3.13 -12.37
N HIS A 269 3.55 4.15 -11.68
CA HIS A 269 3.59 5.54 -12.14
C HIS A 269 3.33 6.50 -10.98
N ALA A 270 3.66 7.78 -11.13
CA ALA A 270 3.30 8.78 -10.12
C ALA A 270 2.13 9.66 -10.55
N TYR A 271 1.34 10.06 -9.58
CA TYR A 271 0.26 11.04 -9.75
C TYR A 271 -0.14 11.63 -8.40
N ILE A 272 -0.90 12.72 -8.48
CA ILE A 272 -1.55 13.34 -7.33
C ILE A 272 -3.05 13.30 -7.58
N ALA A 273 -3.80 12.74 -6.64
CA ALA A 273 -5.25 12.73 -6.68
C ALA A 273 -5.81 13.55 -5.50
N GLU A 274 -6.80 14.37 -5.81
CA GLU A 274 -7.48 15.21 -4.82
C GLU A 274 -8.98 14.84 -4.79
N PRO A 275 -9.47 14.31 -3.65
CA PRO A 275 -10.87 14.00 -3.43
C PRO A 275 -11.73 15.27 -3.35
N ARG A 276 -12.97 15.14 -3.79
CA ARG A 276 -14.05 16.10 -3.69
C ARG A 276 -15.27 15.42 -3.10
N TRP A 277 -15.60 15.82 -1.88
CA TRP A 277 -16.78 15.36 -1.16
C TRP A 277 -18.06 15.95 -1.77
N PRO A 278 -19.16 15.19 -1.79
CA PRO A 278 -20.48 15.73 -2.15
C PRO A 278 -20.91 16.82 -1.18
N ASP A 279 -21.62 17.85 -1.69
CA ASP A 279 -22.17 18.92 -0.85
C ASP A 279 -23.20 18.40 0.18
N THR A 280 -23.76 17.21 -0.07
CA THR A 280 -24.73 16.53 0.78
C THR A 280 -24.08 15.68 1.89
N VAL A 281 -22.74 15.61 1.97
CA VAL A 281 -22.08 14.79 3.00
C VAL A 281 -22.36 15.36 4.41
N PRO A 282 -22.80 14.55 5.37
CA PRO A 282 -23.00 15.01 6.75
C PRO A 282 -21.71 15.59 7.34
N GLY A 283 -21.79 16.80 7.90
CA GLY A 283 -20.63 17.51 8.46
C GLY A 283 -19.71 18.17 7.42
N GLY A 284 -20.08 18.15 6.13
CA GLY A 284 -19.36 18.87 5.08
C GLY A 284 -18.01 18.26 4.68
N ALA A 285 -17.38 18.91 3.70
CA ALA A 285 -16.02 18.62 3.26
C ALA A 285 -15.00 18.98 4.36
N PRO A 286 -13.83 18.30 4.41
CA PRO A 286 -12.80 18.61 5.38
C PRO A 286 -12.23 20.02 5.17
N GLU A 287 -11.82 20.66 6.28
CA GLU A 287 -11.08 21.93 6.29
C GLU A 287 -9.62 21.72 5.89
N SER A 288 -9.02 20.60 6.32
CA SER A 288 -7.70 20.18 5.89
C SER A 288 -7.68 19.87 4.40
N ARG A 289 -6.53 20.10 3.78
CA ARG A 289 -6.30 19.58 2.45
C ARG A 289 -6.00 18.08 2.51
N VAL A 290 -6.86 17.27 1.90
CA VAL A 290 -6.66 15.82 1.80
C VAL A 290 -6.11 15.48 0.41
N LEU A 291 -5.02 14.71 0.33
CA LEU A 291 -4.44 14.29 -0.95
C LEU A 291 -4.03 12.82 -0.91
N GLN A 292 -4.04 12.20 -2.08
CA GLN A 292 -3.20 11.03 -2.34
C GLN A 292 -1.98 11.43 -3.16
N LEU A 293 -0.83 10.97 -2.69
CA LEU A 293 0.49 11.14 -3.30
C LEU A 293 1.02 9.75 -3.67
N THR A 294 0.90 9.38 -4.95
CA THR A 294 1.37 8.09 -5.44
C THR A 294 2.68 8.27 -6.18
N CYS A 295 3.70 7.50 -5.80
CA CYS A 295 5.01 7.49 -6.46
C CYS A 295 5.63 6.09 -6.40
N SER A 296 5.41 5.29 -7.44
CA SER A 296 5.95 3.92 -7.56
C SER A 296 7.45 3.92 -7.93
N PRO A 297 8.16 2.78 -7.80
CA PRO A 297 9.61 2.77 -7.54
C PRO A 297 10.51 3.17 -8.72
N LEU A 298 11.77 3.39 -8.35
CA LEU A 298 12.92 3.57 -9.24
C LEU A 298 13.18 2.28 -10.05
N HIS A 299 13.76 2.39 -11.24
CA HIS A 299 13.92 1.34 -12.27
C HIS A 299 12.67 0.89 -13.02
N ASN A 300 11.61 1.70 -13.01
CA ASN A 300 10.39 1.37 -13.71
C ASN A 300 10.42 1.75 -15.21
N SER A 301 10.07 0.81 -16.07
CA SER A 301 9.91 1.01 -17.52
C SER A 301 8.53 0.55 -18.01
N VAL A 302 7.55 1.46 -17.97
CA VAL A 302 6.21 1.14 -18.49
C VAL A 302 6.19 1.20 -20.02
N PRO A 303 5.74 0.15 -20.75
CA PRO A 303 5.52 0.17 -22.18
C PRO A 303 4.55 1.27 -22.63
N ARG A 304 4.73 1.80 -23.85
CA ARG A 304 3.93 2.95 -24.34
C ARG A 304 2.43 2.66 -24.38
N SER A 305 2.02 1.44 -24.72
CA SER A 305 0.61 1.01 -24.72
C SER A 305 -0.02 1.11 -23.33
N ILE A 306 0.70 0.64 -22.30
CA ILE A 306 0.24 0.68 -20.90
C ILE A 306 0.15 2.14 -20.41
N ARG A 307 1.08 3.01 -20.81
CA ARG A 307 0.99 4.46 -20.51
C ARG A 307 -0.29 5.10 -21.06
N TRP A 308 -0.71 4.70 -22.26
CA TRP A 308 -1.97 5.15 -22.85
C TRP A 308 -3.17 4.64 -22.07
N ALA A 309 -3.18 3.36 -21.67
CA ALA A 309 -4.23 2.80 -20.83
C ALA A 309 -4.36 3.55 -19.50
N PHE A 310 -3.26 3.84 -18.82
CA PHE A 310 -3.26 4.64 -17.59
C PHE A 310 -3.82 6.05 -17.81
N ARG A 311 -3.41 6.74 -18.88
CA ARG A 311 -3.95 8.07 -19.22
C ARG A 311 -5.45 8.01 -19.55
N PHE A 312 -5.88 6.97 -20.25
CA PHE A 312 -7.28 6.74 -20.59
C PHE A 312 -8.14 6.54 -19.35
N GLY A 313 -7.63 5.83 -18.33
CA GLY A 313 -8.35 5.61 -17.06
C GLY A 313 -8.73 6.89 -16.31
N TRP A 314 -7.99 7.99 -16.55
CA TRP A 314 -8.27 9.32 -16.00
C TRP A 314 -9.24 10.17 -16.85
N SER A 315 -9.55 9.74 -18.07
CA SER A 315 -10.34 10.53 -19.03
C SER A 315 -11.84 10.55 -18.69
N GLY A 316 -12.56 11.51 -19.28
CA GLY A 316 -14.02 11.55 -19.20
C GLY A 316 -14.69 10.31 -19.82
N ALA A 317 -14.12 9.77 -20.90
CA ALA A 317 -14.59 8.52 -21.51
C ALA A 317 -14.41 7.31 -20.59
N GLY A 318 -13.23 7.20 -19.96
CA GLY A 318 -12.94 6.17 -18.95
C GLY A 318 -13.93 6.22 -17.79
N ARG A 319 -14.23 7.43 -17.26
CA ARG A 319 -15.26 7.63 -16.23
C ARG A 319 -16.65 7.15 -16.67
N SER A 320 -17.04 7.41 -17.91
CA SER A 320 -18.33 6.96 -18.43
C SER A 320 -18.42 5.44 -18.52
N ILE A 321 -17.35 4.77 -18.94
CA ILE A 321 -17.26 3.30 -18.94
C ILE A 321 -17.34 2.77 -17.51
N GLY A 322 -16.58 3.34 -16.57
CA GLY A 322 -16.63 2.97 -15.16
C GLY A 322 -18.04 3.02 -14.58
N ARG A 323 -18.79 4.11 -14.84
CA ARG A 323 -20.20 4.23 -14.43
C ARG A 323 -21.11 3.14 -15.00
N LEU A 324 -20.84 2.65 -16.21
CA LEU A 324 -21.58 1.52 -16.78
C LEU A 324 -21.25 0.22 -16.05
N LEU A 325 -20.00 0.00 -15.67
CA LEU A 325 -19.57 -1.15 -14.87
C LEU A 325 -20.23 -1.13 -13.48
N ILE A 326 -20.26 0.02 -12.80
CA ILE A 326 -20.94 0.20 -11.50
C ILE A 326 -22.44 -0.14 -11.61
N ARG A 327 -23.14 0.42 -12.60
CA ARG A 327 -24.55 0.08 -12.86
C ARG A 327 -24.75 -1.40 -13.16
N HIS A 328 -23.83 -2.00 -13.91
CA HIS A 328 -23.86 -3.42 -14.18
C HIS A 328 -23.63 -4.25 -12.90
N GLY A 329 -22.68 -3.87 -12.04
CA GLY A 329 -22.38 -4.53 -10.78
C GLY A 329 -23.48 -4.40 -9.72
N ARG A 330 -24.44 -3.48 -9.92
CA ARG A 330 -25.44 -3.07 -8.91
C ARG A 330 -24.78 -2.53 -7.65
N THR A 331 -23.64 -1.87 -7.81
CA THR A 331 -22.87 -1.29 -6.71
C THR A 331 -23.32 0.14 -6.43
N GLU A 332 -23.18 0.55 -5.18
CA GLU A 332 -23.35 1.95 -4.82
C GLU A 332 -22.25 2.81 -5.45
N PRO A 333 -22.55 4.09 -5.78
CA PRO A 333 -21.53 5.03 -6.19
C PRO A 333 -20.49 5.25 -5.08
N SER A 334 -19.27 5.59 -5.48
CA SER A 334 -18.22 5.97 -4.52
C SER A 334 -18.66 7.15 -3.64
N PRO A 335 -18.37 7.12 -2.32
CA PRO A 335 -18.72 8.21 -1.39
C PRO A 335 -18.04 9.54 -1.72
N VAL A 336 -17.01 9.52 -2.57
CA VAL A 336 -16.24 10.70 -2.97
C VAL A 336 -15.93 10.62 -4.46
N SER A 337 -15.84 11.78 -5.12
CA SER A 337 -15.28 11.86 -6.47
C SER A 337 -13.87 12.42 -6.40
N TRP A 338 -13.00 12.17 -7.36
CA TRP A 338 -11.67 12.79 -7.36
C TRP A 338 -11.21 13.13 -8.76
N SER A 339 -10.19 13.97 -8.81
CA SER A 339 -9.51 14.32 -10.04
C SER A 339 -8.01 14.26 -9.84
N ARG A 340 -7.30 14.01 -10.93
CA ARG A 340 -5.86 14.07 -10.94
C ARG A 340 -5.45 15.54 -11.00
N THR A 341 -4.70 16.00 -10.00
CA THR A 341 -4.17 17.37 -9.96
C THR A 341 -2.68 17.45 -10.32
N GLY A 342 -2.03 16.30 -10.56
CA GLY A 342 -0.68 16.19 -11.14
C GLY A 342 -0.43 14.80 -11.73
N GLY A 343 0.39 14.71 -12.79
CA GLY A 343 0.73 13.44 -13.46
C GLY A 343 -0.17 13.09 -14.65
N PRO A 344 -0.26 11.80 -15.06
CA PRO A 344 0.57 10.72 -14.57
C PRO A 344 1.97 10.87 -15.17
N TRP A 345 2.98 10.71 -14.33
CA TRP A 345 4.38 10.71 -14.74
C TRP A 345 4.87 9.26 -14.81
N PHE A 346 5.67 8.92 -15.82
CA PHE A 346 6.20 7.57 -16.03
C PHE A 346 7.73 7.53 -15.96
N GLY A 347 8.32 6.41 -15.58
CA GLY A 347 9.77 6.26 -15.42
C GLY A 347 10.28 6.65 -14.03
N ASN A 348 11.59 6.65 -13.85
CA ASN A 348 12.24 6.84 -12.55
C ASN A 348 11.99 8.23 -11.97
N GLN A 349 11.40 8.29 -10.78
CA GLN A 349 10.95 9.51 -10.14
C GLN A 349 11.26 9.48 -8.65
N LEU A 350 11.43 10.67 -8.09
CA LEU A 350 11.46 10.89 -6.65
C LEU A 350 10.47 12.00 -6.32
N MET A 351 9.57 11.71 -5.39
CA MET A 351 8.62 12.67 -4.85
C MET A 351 9.06 13.07 -3.44
N THR A 352 9.24 14.37 -3.21
CA THR A 352 9.67 14.93 -1.93
C THR A 352 8.57 15.82 -1.38
N LEU A 353 8.03 15.42 -0.22
CA LEU A 353 7.10 16.23 0.57
C LEU A 353 7.90 16.96 1.66
N THR A 354 7.95 18.28 1.58
CA THR A 354 8.58 19.14 2.59
C THR A 354 7.51 19.72 3.50
N LEU A 355 7.66 19.53 4.82
CA LEU A 355 6.73 19.97 5.84
C LEU A 355 7.43 20.93 6.80
N ARG A 356 6.84 22.11 7.04
CA ARG A 356 7.39 23.13 7.94
C ARG A 356 6.27 23.86 8.68
N GLY A 357 6.13 23.59 9.97
CA GLY A 357 4.98 24.06 10.74
C GLY A 357 3.69 23.56 10.09
N ARG A 358 2.76 24.47 9.78
CA ARG A 358 1.52 24.17 9.05
C ARG A 358 1.65 24.30 7.52
N ASN A 359 2.85 24.55 6.99
CA ASN A 359 3.09 24.67 5.56
C ASN A 359 3.61 23.36 4.97
N SER A 360 3.14 23.04 3.76
CA SER A 360 3.59 21.86 3.02
C SER A 360 3.83 22.15 1.54
N ALA A 361 4.90 21.59 0.99
CA ALA A 361 5.27 21.72 -0.41
C ALA A 361 5.69 20.37 -0.99
N LEU A 362 5.32 20.14 -2.23
CA LEU A 362 5.62 18.91 -2.96
C LEU A 362 6.50 19.20 -4.16
N THR A 363 7.58 18.45 -4.27
CA THR A 363 8.46 18.44 -5.44
C THR A 363 8.46 17.05 -6.06
N LEU A 364 8.40 16.98 -7.39
CA LEU A 364 8.67 15.74 -8.12
C LEU A 364 9.81 15.96 -9.09
N VAL A 365 10.85 15.15 -8.96
CA VAL A 365 11.97 15.09 -9.91
C VAL A 365 11.92 13.78 -10.68
N GLN A 366 12.33 13.84 -11.94
CA GLN A 366 12.33 12.70 -12.84
C GLN A 366 13.72 12.53 -13.44
N ALA A 367 14.24 11.31 -13.44
CA ALA A 367 15.46 11.01 -14.17
C ALA A 367 15.16 11.02 -15.68
N LYS A 368 15.93 11.81 -16.42
CA LYS A 368 15.90 11.86 -17.88
C LYS A 368 17.29 11.52 -18.41
N SER A 369 17.33 10.52 -19.27
CA SER A 369 18.53 10.19 -20.02
C SER A 369 18.55 11.01 -21.31
N THR A 370 19.64 11.73 -21.54
CA THR A 370 19.97 12.38 -22.81
C THR A 370 21.09 11.62 -23.48
N PHE A 371 21.35 11.87 -24.76
CA PHE A 371 22.44 11.21 -25.50
C PHE A 371 23.83 11.37 -24.83
N ARG A 372 24.01 12.36 -23.95
CA ARG A 372 25.29 12.65 -23.29
C ARG A 372 25.29 12.39 -21.78
N ASN A 373 24.19 12.72 -21.07
CA ASN A 373 24.14 12.67 -19.61
C ASN A 373 22.78 12.16 -19.09
N ASN A 374 22.78 11.61 -17.88
CA ASN A 374 21.58 11.42 -17.07
C ASN A 374 21.39 12.63 -16.16
N LEU A 375 20.18 13.22 -16.16
CA LEU A 375 19.86 14.41 -15.38
C LEU A 375 18.59 14.19 -14.57
N LEU A 376 18.56 14.69 -13.32
CA LEU A 376 17.33 14.83 -12.55
C LEU A 376 16.67 16.16 -12.92
N VAL A 377 15.46 16.10 -13.45
CA VAL A 377 14.70 17.27 -13.88
C VAL A 377 13.49 17.44 -12.98
N LYS A 378 13.33 18.62 -12.38
CA LYS A 378 12.13 18.99 -11.65
C LYS A 378 10.95 19.08 -12.63
N VAL A 379 9.91 18.27 -12.43
CA VAL A 379 8.71 18.25 -13.28
C VAL A 379 7.46 18.74 -12.55
N LEU A 380 7.54 18.89 -11.23
CA LEU A 380 6.53 19.52 -10.40
C LEU A 380 7.18 20.22 -9.21
N GLU A 381 6.68 21.41 -8.89
CA GLU A 381 6.88 22.11 -7.62
C GLU A 381 5.56 22.77 -7.26
N ARG A 382 5.02 22.51 -6.06
CA ARG A 382 3.69 22.99 -5.68
C ARG A 382 3.56 23.14 -4.17
N SER A 383 3.07 24.30 -3.71
CA SER A 383 2.56 24.42 -2.34
C SER A 383 1.25 23.65 -2.19
N LEU A 384 1.17 22.79 -1.18
CA LEU A 384 -0.04 22.03 -0.87
C LEU A 384 -0.93 22.81 0.11
N THR A 385 -0.38 23.66 0.96
CA THR A 385 -1.15 24.56 1.82
C THR A 385 -1.30 25.94 1.17
N LYS A 386 -2.35 26.66 1.51
CA LYS A 386 -2.47 28.08 1.12
C LYS A 386 -1.35 28.85 1.82
N GLU A 387 -0.65 29.72 1.09
CA GLU A 387 0.21 30.71 1.74
C GLU A 387 -0.69 31.60 2.62
N PRO A 388 -0.24 31.96 3.84
CA PRO A 388 -1.02 32.78 4.78
C PRO A 388 -1.40 34.14 4.22
#